data_AF-A0A530EC13-F1
#
_entry.id   AF-A0A530EC13-F1
#
_cell.length_a   1.000
_cell.length_b   1.000
_cell.length_c   1.000
_cell.angle_alpha   90.00
_cell.angle_beta   90.00
_cell.angle_gamma   90.00
#
_symmetry.space_group_name_H-M   'P 1'
#
loop_
_entity.id
_entity.type
_entity.pdbx_description
1 polymer ?
#
loop_
_entity_poly.entity_id
_entity_poly.type
_entity_poly.pdbx_seq_one_letter_code
_entity_poly.pdbx_strand_id
1 'polypeptide(L)' 'MWKRIKKFFKDSETIALARLQVIVGMVAVILTYVDPQVVAPILPGAWVPLFIVAHGFAIEYLRRRRAADLE' A
#
# COMPACT_ATOMS: atom_id res chain seq x y z
N MET A 1 -5.17 16.87 20.48
CA MET A 1 -4.62 15.52 20.75
C MET A 1 -4.21 14.77 19.48
N TRP A 2 -5.05 14.77 18.43
CA TRP A 2 -4.77 14.09 17.16
C TRP A 2 -3.43 14.49 16.49
N LYS A 3 -3.06 15.78 16.49
CA LYS A 3 -1.74 16.24 15.96
C LYS A 3 -0.53 15.66 16.72
N ARG A 4 -0.63 15.45 18.04
CA ARG A 4 0.43 14.81 18.85
C ARG A 4 0.55 13.32 18.56
N ILE A 5 -0.58 12.63 18.41
CA ILE A 5 -0.62 11.22 18.01
C ILE A 5 0.01 11.07 16.61
N LYS A 6 -0.38 11.91 15.64
CA LYS A 6 0.24 11.89 14.30
C LYS A 6 1.74 12.14 14.34
N LYS A 7 2.22 13.10 15.13
CA LYS A 7 3.67 13.38 15.27
C LYS A 7 4.43 12.20 15.87
N PHE A 8 3.87 11.57 16.91
CA PHE A 8 4.46 10.37 17.52
C PHE A 8 4.51 9.19 16.54
N PHE A 9 3.46 9.03 15.72
CA PHE A 9 3.39 7.97 14.72
C PHE A 9 4.17 8.26 13.41
N LYS A 10 4.59 9.51 13.19
CA LYS A 10 5.36 9.94 12.00
C LYS A 10 6.83 9.52 12.11
N ASP A 11 7.38 9.52 13.32
CA ASP A 11 8.82 9.30 13.58
C ASP A 11 9.13 7.92 14.19
N SER A 12 8.13 7.06 14.37
CA SER A 12 8.33 5.74 14.99
C SER A 12 8.64 4.66 13.96
N GLU A 13 9.86 4.12 14.06
CA GLU A 13 10.39 3.01 13.26
C GLU A 13 9.49 1.77 13.31
N THR A 14 8.82 1.55 14.45
CA THR A 14 7.86 0.45 14.64
C THR A 14 6.67 0.55 13.69
N ILE A 15 6.20 1.76 13.39
CA ILE A 15 5.08 1.98 12.46
C ILE A 15 5.55 1.88 11.01
N ALA A 16 6.78 2.29 10.72
CA ALA A 16 7.40 2.05 9.42
C ALA A 16 7.52 0.54 9.15
N LEU A 17 8.00 -0.23 10.13
CA LEU A 17 8.05 -1.69 10.11
C LEU A 17 6.66 -2.32 9.98
N ALA A 18 5.66 -1.84 10.74
CA ALA A 18 4.29 -2.37 10.64
C ALA A 18 3.69 -2.14 9.23
N ARG A 19 3.94 -0.98 8.62
CA ARG A 19 3.49 -0.71 7.24
C ARG A 19 4.23 -1.60 6.24
N LEU A 20 5.53 -1.78 6.40
CA LEU A 20 6.32 -2.68 5.57
C LEU A 20 5.80 -4.12 5.68
N GLN A 21 5.51 -4.59 6.90
CA GLN A 21 4.96 -5.91 7.15
C GLN A 21 3.59 -6.12 6.50
N VAL A 22 2.71 -5.10 6.54
CA VAL A 22 1.41 -5.16 5.85
C VAL A 22 1.60 -5.24 4.33
N ILE A 23 2.51 -4.43 3.76
CA ILE A 23 2.80 -4.47 2.32
C ILE A 23 3.35 -5.83 1.91
N VAL A 24 4.33 -6.35 2.64
CA VAL A 24 4.93 -7.67 2.39
C VAL A 24 3.89 -8.78 2.53
N GLY A 25 3.05 -8.74 3.57
CA GLY A 25 1.97 -9.71 3.76
C GLY A 25 0.94 -9.67 2.63
N MET A 26 0.58 -8.48 2.17
CA MET A 26 -0.35 -8.32 1.04
C MET A 26 0.24 -8.86 -0.28
N VAL A 27 1.51 -8.54 -0.56
CA VAL A 27 2.23 -9.07 -1.72
C VAL A 27 2.33 -10.59 -1.64
N ALA A 28 2.66 -11.14 -0.47
CA ALA A 28 2.70 -12.59 -0.26
C ALA A 28 1.33 -13.21 -0.54
N VAL A 29 0.24 -12.70 0.03
CA VAL A 29 -1.11 -13.23 -0.24
C VAL A 29 -1.45 -13.22 -1.73
N ILE A 30 -1.11 -12.14 -2.43
CA ILE A 30 -1.36 -12.03 -3.87
C ILE A 30 -0.55 -13.08 -4.63
N LEU A 31 0.75 -13.23 -4.33
CA LEU A 31 1.61 -14.19 -5.03
C LEU A 31 1.24 -15.64 -4.74
N THR A 32 0.72 -15.95 -3.54
CA THR A 32 0.46 -17.34 -3.14
C THR A 32 -0.98 -17.79 -3.38
N TYR A 33 -1.96 -16.89 -3.34
CA TYR A 33 -3.39 -17.28 -3.30
C TYR A 33 -4.25 -16.65 -4.39
N VAL A 34 -3.78 -15.64 -5.12
CA VAL A 34 -4.56 -15.05 -6.22
C VAL A 34 -4.25 -15.81 -7.50
N ASP A 35 -5.22 -16.57 -8.00
CA ASP A 35 -5.15 -17.17 -9.34
C ASP A 35 -5.17 -16.06 -10.41
N PRO A 36 -4.11 -15.94 -11.23
CA PRO A 36 -4.04 -14.94 -12.30
C PRO A 36 -5.20 -15.02 -13.30
N GLN A 37 -5.84 -16.19 -13.46
CA GLN A 37 -6.97 -16.39 -14.36
C GLN A 37 -8.19 -15.57 -13.95
N VAL A 38 -8.33 -15.21 -12.67
CA VAL A 38 -9.45 -14.39 -12.16
C VAL A 38 -9.37 -12.95 -12.67
N VAL A 39 -8.16 -12.44 -12.91
CA VAL A 39 -7.91 -11.05 -13.33
C VAL A 39 -7.60 -10.94 -14.83
N ALA A 40 -7.30 -12.07 -15.48
CA ALA A 40 -6.97 -12.18 -16.91
C ALA A 40 -7.94 -11.47 -17.89
N PRO A 41 -9.27 -11.39 -17.65
CA PRO A 41 -10.18 -10.68 -18.55
C PRO A 41 -10.00 -9.15 -18.56
N ILE A 42 -9.38 -8.60 -17.51
CA ILE A 42 -9.26 -7.16 -17.28
C ILE A 42 -7.81 -6.71 -17.42
N LEU A 43 -6.87 -7.58 -17.06
CA LEU A 43 -5.45 -7.30 -17.11
C LEU A 43 -4.67 -8.58 -17.46
N PRO A 44 -3.76 -8.55 -18.45
CA PRO A 44 -2.96 -9.73 -18.74
C PRO A 44 -2.10 -10.09 -17.52
N GLY A 45 -2.02 -11.38 -17.17
CA GLY A 45 -1.44 -11.85 -15.92
C GLY A 45 -0.02 -11.32 -15.62
N ALA A 46 0.80 -11.12 -16.66
CA ALA A 46 2.15 -10.56 -16.54
C ALA A 46 2.19 -9.11 -15.99
N TRP A 47 1.09 -8.36 -16.15
CA TRP A 47 1.00 -6.96 -15.71
C TRP A 47 0.42 -6.81 -14.31
N VAL A 48 -0.18 -7.88 -13.74
CA VAL A 48 -0.82 -7.85 -12.42
C VAL A 48 0.14 -7.38 -11.31
N PRO A 49 1.38 -7.88 -11.19
CA PRO A 49 2.31 -7.42 -10.15
C PRO A 49 2.67 -5.93 -10.30
N LEU A 50 2.93 -5.49 -11.54
CA LEU A 50 3.23 -4.09 -11.87
C LEU A 50 2.06 -3.16 -11.54
N PHE A 51 0.83 -3.58 -11.88
CA PHE A 51 -0.37 -2.83 -11.59
C PHE A 51 -0.61 -2.66 -10.09
N ILE A 52 -0.43 -3.71 -9.29
CA ILE A 52 -0.59 -3.64 -7.84
C ILE A 52 0.43 -2.68 -7.21
N VAL A 53 1.70 -2.76 -7.62
CA VAL A 53 2.74 -1.85 -7.15
C VAL A 53 2.42 -0.40 -7.54
N ALA A 54 2.07 -0.16 -8.80
CA ALA A 54 1.71 1.17 -9.29
C ALA A 54 0.47 1.74 -8.58
N HIS A 55 -0.53 0.90 -8.32
CA HIS A 55 -1.74 1.28 -7.60
C HIS A 55 -1.44 1.62 -6.14
N GLY A 56 -0.55 0.87 -5.47
CA GLY A 56 -0.05 1.21 -4.14
C GLY A 56 0.66 2.56 -4.09
N PHE A 57 1.51 2.86 -5.08
CA PHE A 57 2.14 4.17 -5.24
C PHE A 57 1.12 5.29 -5.47
N ALA A 58 0.12 5.05 -6.31
CA ALA A 58 -0.93 6.03 -6.58
C ALA A 58 -1.76 6.34 -5.32
N ILE A 59 -2.11 5.31 -4.53
CA ILE A 59 -2.81 5.49 -3.25
C ILE A 59 -1.95 6.27 -2.27
N GLU A 60 -0.66 5.93 -2.12
CA GLU A 60 0.22 6.65 -1.20
C GLU A 60 0.43 8.11 -1.64
N TYR A 61 0.53 8.37 -2.94
CA TYR A 61 0.59 9.71 -3.50
C TYR A 61 -0.69 10.50 -3.21
N LEU A 62 -1.86 9.93 -3.47
CA LEU A 62 -3.15 10.56 -3.18
C LEU A 62 -3.33 10.78 -1.67
N ARG A 63 -2.89 9.85 -0.83
CA ARG A 63 -2.90 9.97 0.63
C ARG A 63 -2.04 11.14 1.09
N ARG A 64 -0.83 11.29 0.56
CA ARG A 64 0.06 12.43 0.87
C ARG A 64 -0.56 13.75 0.43
N ARG A 65 -1.18 13.78 -0.75
CA ARG A 65 -1.84 14.98 -1.28
C ARG A 65 -3.05 15.41 -0.44
N ARG A 66 -3.82 14.45 0.07
CA ARG A 66 -4.94 14.65 1.03
C ARG A 66 -4.51 14.63 2.50
N ALA A 67 -3.21 14.64 2.78
CA ALA A 67 -2.71 14.92 4.11
C ALA A 67 -2.12 16.34 4.19
N ALA A 68 -1.83 16.96 3.05
CA ALA A 68 -1.37 18.35 2.96
C ALA A 68 -2.44 19.36 3.42
N ASP A 69 -3.73 19.02 3.33
CA ASP A 69 -4.86 19.76 3.89
C ASP A 69 -5.07 19.52 5.40
N LEU A 70 -4.29 18.61 6.01
CA LEU A 70 -4.38 18.23 7.42
C LEU A 70 -3.15 18.64 8.26
N GLU A 71 -2.20 19.37 7.69
CA GLU A 71 -1.06 19.97 8.41
C GLU A 71 -1.43 21.31 9.07
#